data_AF-A0AA90TXP0-F1
#
_entry.id   AF-A0AA90TXP0-F1
#
_cell.length_a   1.000
_cell.length_b   1.000
_cell.length_c   1.000
_cell.angle_alpha   90.00
_cell.angle_beta   90.00
_cell.angle_gamma   90.00
#
_symmetry.space_group_name_H-M   'P 1'
#
loop_
_entity.id
_entity.type
_entity.pdbx_description
1 polymer ?
#
loop_
_entity_poly.entity_id
_entity_poly.type
_entity_poly.pdbx_seq_one_letter_code
_entity_poly.pdbx_strand_id
1 'polypeptide(L)'
;MLGDIFGIFKDVYSYYKYWNDMKGKEIIIITHSLKQPRKDHDAELINQYFEIEGTIDDVMLLPAGFKLKNVKERYRESKYILYYPLSGTGGRVRPSGEAKFVVRETKEKIISFSAIEQLEFKDVYDESFEPARLPSNKN
;
A
#
# COMPACT_ATOMS: atom_id res chain seq x y z
N MET A 1 -8.10 33.64 -22.22
CA MET A 1 -8.38 32.61 -21.20
C MET A 1 -9.05 31.36 -21.79
N LEU A 2 -8.66 30.87 -22.98
CA LEU A 2 -9.09 29.55 -23.50
C LEU A 2 -7.95 28.52 -23.50
N GLY A 3 -6.68 28.96 -23.50
CA GLY A 3 -5.50 28.09 -23.54
C GLY A 3 -5.36 27.18 -22.32
N ASP A 4 -5.74 27.64 -21.12
CA ASP A 4 -5.63 26.86 -19.88
C ASP A 4 -6.61 25.68 -19.83
N ILE A 5 -7.81 25.85 -20.41
CA ILE A 5 -8.84 24.81 -20.42
C ILE A 5 -8.42 23.66 -21.35
N PHE A 6 -7.87 23.96 -22.53
CA PHE A 6 -7.35 22.92 -23.43
C PHE A 6 -6.14 22.17 -22.84
N GLY A 7 -5.30 22.84 -22.05
CA GLY A 7 -4.21 22.20 -21.31
C GLY A 7 -4.74 21.17 -20.30
N ILE A 8 -5.70 21.57 -19.47
CA ILE A 8 -6.35 20.68 -18.49
C ILE A 8 -6.99 19.46 -19.18
N PHE A 9 -7.70 19.65 -20.30
CA PHE A 9 -8.30 18.53 -21.03
C PHE A 9 -7.26 17.58 -21.62
N LYS A 10 -6.14 18.11 -22.14
CA LYS A 10 -5.06 17.29 -22.68
C LYS A 10 -4.40 16.45 -21.59
N ASP A 11 -4.22 17.02 -20.41
CA ASP A 11 -3.61 16.34 -19.26
C ASP A 11 -4.54 15.28 -18.68
N VAL A 12 -5.84 15.59 -18.50
CA VAL A 12 -6.86 14.63 -18.06
C VAL A 12 -7.00 13.47 -19.06
N TYR A 13 -7.00 13.76 -20.36
CA TYR A 13 -7.06 12.72 -21.39
C TYR A 13 -5.81 11.85 -21.40
N SER A 14 -4.63 12.45 -21.24
CA SER A 14 -3.36 11.71 -21.19
C SER A 14 -3.30 10.81 -19.95
N TYR A 15 -3.76 11.32 -18.81
CA TYR A 15 -3.86 10.57 -17.56
C TYR A 15 -4.87 9.42 -17.65
N TYR A 16 -6.05 9.68 -18.20
CA TYR A 16 -7.05 8.63 -18.46
C TYR A 16 -6.52 7.56 -19.42
N LYS A 17 -5.89 7.99 -20.53
CA LYS A 17 -5.32 7.08 -21.53
C LYS A 17 -4.25 6.19 -20.92
N TYR A 18 -3.33 6.76 -20.14
CA TYR A 18 -2.31 6.00 -19.41
C TYR A 18 -2.93 4.88 -18.58
N TRP A 19 -3.94 5.18 -17.76
CA TRP A 19 -4.58 4.16 -16.94
C TRP A 19 -5.41 3.17 -17.75
N ASN A 20 -6.06 3.63 -18.81
CA ASN A 20 -6.84 2.78 -19.70
C ASN A 20 -5.96 1.76 -20.43
N ASP A 21 -4.71 2.11 -20.73
CA ASP A 21 -3.71 1.19 -21.30
C ASP A 21 -3.27 0.11 -20.29
N MET A 22 -3.53 0.30 -18.99
CA MET A 22 -3.25 -0.67 -17.92
C MET A 22 -4.43 -1.61 -17.62
N LYS A 23 -5.53 -1.54 -18.37
CA LYS A 23 -6.64 -2.50 -18.23
C LYS A 23 -6.15 -3.95 -18.36
N GLY A 24 -6.69 -4.81 -17.51
CA GLY A 24 -6.28 -6.21 -17.39
C GLY A 24 -5.04 -6.45 -16.51
N LYS A 25 -4.35 -5.41 -16.06
CA LYS A 25 -3.26 -5.56 -15.08
C LYS A 25 -3.80 -5.80 -13.67
N GLU A 26 -3.08 -6.63 -12.91
CA GLU A 26 -3.31 -6.78 -11.48
C GLU A 26 -2.55 -5.70 -10.72
N ILE A 27 -3.28 -5.00 -9.84
CA ILE A 27 -2.76 -3.96 -8.98
C ILE A 27 -3.00 -4.29 -7.52
N ILE A 28 -2.17 -3.71 -6.66
CA ILE A 28 -2.31 -3.72 -5.21
C ILE A 28 -2.35 -2.28 -4.75
N ILE A 29 -3.44 -1.90 -4.08
CA ILE A 29 -3.60 -0.59 -3.46
C ILE A 29 -3.33 -0.77 -1.97
N ILE A 30 -2.40 0.02 -1.43
CA ILE A 30 -1.94 -0.10 -0.04
C ILE A 30 -2.30 1.19 0.70
N THR A 31 -2.99 1.03 1.82
CA THR A 31 -3.27 2.09 2.79
C THR A 31 -2.53 1.80 4.08
N HIS A 32 -1.79 2.78 4.59
CA HIS A 32 -0.93 2.62 5.77
C HIS A 32 -1.55 3.32 6.97
N SER A 33 -1.53 2.65 8.13
CA SER A 33 -1.88 3.25 9.41
C SER A 33 -0.82 2.91 10.44
N LEU A 34 -0.12 3.93 10.91
CA LEU A 34 0.81 3.82 12.03
C LEU A 34 0.05 4.00 13.33
N LYS A 35 0.00 2.96 14.15
CA LYS A 35 -0.52 3.07 15.52
C LYS A 35 0.63 3.40 16.46
N GLN A 36 0.56 4.55 17.13
CA GLN A 36 1.61 4.97 18.07
C GLN A 36 1.67 4.02 19.29
N PRO A 37 2.88 3.78 19.83
CA PRO A 37 3.09 2.93 20.99
C PRO A 37 2.42 3.49 22.25
N ARG A 38 1.93 2.60 23.12
CA ARG A 38 1.58 2.96 24.51
C ARG A 38 2.87 3.27 25.29
N LYS A 39 2.81 4.25 26.20
CA LYS A 39 3.95 4.89 26.89
C LYS A 39 4.69 4.00 27.93
N ASP A 40 4.61 2.68 27.84
CA ASP A 40 5.08 1.80 28.90
C ASP A 40 6.30 0.99 28.44
N HIS A 41 7.49 1.54 28.74
CA HIS A 41 8.85 0.96 28.79
C HIS A 41 9.42 0.04 27.68
N ASP A 42 8.61 -0.57 26.83
CA ASP A 42 8.99 -1.16 25.54
C ASP A 42 7.98 -0.65 24.51
N ALA A 43 8.38 0.33 23.70
CA ALA A 43 7.48 0.91 22.72
C ALA A 43 7.27 -0.07 21.55
N GLU A 44 6.20 -0.87 21.63
CA GLU A 44 5.73 -1.70 20.52
C GLU A 44 5.14 -0.80 19.43
N LEU A 45 5.84 -0.72 18.30
CA LEU A 45 5.37 -0.03 17.11
C LEU A 45 4.61 -1.01 16.23
N ILE A 46 3.35 -0.71 15.96
CA ILE A 46 2.47 -1.54 15.15
C ILE A 46 2.20 -0.79 13.84
N ASN A 47 2.66 -1.37 12.74
CA ASN A 47 2.34 -0.89 11.40
C ASN A 47 1.21 -1.73 10.80
N GLN A 48 0.10 -1.08 10.46
CA GLN A 48 -1.08 -1.73 9.92
C GLN A 48 -1.23 -1.34 8.46
N TYR A 49 -1.40 -2.34 7.60
CA TYR A 49 -1.60 -2.18 6.17
C TYR A 49 -2.95 -2.77 5.81
N PHE A 50 -3.74 -1.99 5.08
CA PHE A 50 -4.89 -2.52 4.36
C PHE A 50 -4.53 -2.58 2.88
N GLU A 51 -4.60 -3.78 2.32
CA GLU A 51 -4.26 -4.04 0.92
C GLU A 51 -5.53 -4.40 0.16
N ILE A 52 -5.74 -3.78 -1.00
CA ILE A 52 -6.78 -4.17 -1.96
C ILE A 52 -6.07 -4.63 -3.22
N GLU A 53 -6.09 -5.93 -3.47
CA GLU A 53 -5.61 -6.55 -4.70
C GLU A 53 -6.77 -6.76 -5.67
N GLY A 54 -6.58 -6.46 -6.95
CA GLY A 54 -7.56 -6.78 -7.98
C GLY A 54 -7.06 -6.47 -9.38
N THR A 55 -7.81 -6.94 -10.39
CA THR A 55 -7.53 -6.67 -11.80
C THR A 55 -8.28 -5.44 -12.28
N ILE A 56 -7.62 -4.53 -13.00
CA ILE A 56 -8.27 -3.35 -13.60
C ILE A 56 -9.24 -3.82 -14.69
N ASP A 57 -10.54 -3.75 -14.43
CA ASP A 57 -11.61 -4.01 -15.40
C ASP A 57 -11.91 -2.77 -16.22
N ASP A 58 -12.06 -1.63 -15.54
CA ASP A 58 -12.34 -0.36 -16.19
C ASP A 58 -11.65 0.81 -15.48
N VAL A 59 -11.47 1.90 -16.23
CA VAL A 59 -11.00 3.19 -15.70
C VAL A 59 -12.14 4.17 -15.88
N MET A 60 -12.58 4.75 -14.77
CA MET A 60 -13.71 5.67 -14.75
C MET A 60 -13.20 7.10 -14.71
N LEU A 61 -13.90 8.02 -15.40
CA LEU A 61 -13.63 9.46 -15.34
C LEU A 61 -14.43 10.16 -14.23
N LEU A 62 -15.64 9.67 -13.93
CA LEU A 62 -16.57 10.27 -12.97
C LEU A 62 -17.33 9.16 -12.19
N PRO A 63 -16.98 8.89 -10.91
CA PRO A 63 -15.79 9.41 -10.22
C PRO A 63 -14.50 8.88 -10.87
N ALA A 64 -13.44 9.69 -10.85
CA ALA A 64 -12.14 9.28 -11.36
C ALA A 64 -11.60 8.11 -10.51
N GLY A 65 -11.33 6.96 -11.14
CA GLY A 65 -11.04 5.74 -10.39
C GLY A 65 -10.87 4.48 -11.22
N PHE A 66 -10.69 3.37 -10.52
CA PHE A 66 -10.68 2.03 -11.08
C PHE A 66 -11.96 1.29 -10.74
N LYS A 67 -12.44 0.53 -11.71
CA LYS A 67 -13.32 -0.61 -11.49
C LYS A 67 -12.46 -1.86 -11.47
N LEU A 68 -12.41 -2.55 -10.34
CA LEU A 68 -11.59 -3.74 -10.15
C LEU A 68 -12.44 -5.01 -10.16
N LYS A 69 -11.89 -6.10 -10.68
CA LYS A 69 -12.44 -7.46 -10.61
C LYS A 69 -11.57 -8.38 -9.75
N ASN A 70 -12.18 -9.46 -9.26
CA ASN A 70 -11.52 -10.49 -8.45
C ASN A 70 -10.80 -9.91 -7.22
N VAL A 71 -11.50 -9.03 -6.52
CA VAL A 71 -10.92 -8.19 -5.48
C VAL A 71 -10.69 -8.98 -4.21
N LYS A 72 -9.47 -8.92 -3.68
CA LYS A 72 -9.08 -9.47 -2.37
C LYS A 72 -8.63 -8.34 -1.47
N GLU A 73 -9.31 -8.21 -0.33
CA GLU A 73 -8.95 -7.27 0.71
C GLU A 73 -8.18 -8.02 1.79
N ARG A 74 -6.98 -7.55 2.10
CA ARG A 74 -6.14 -8.13 3.14
C ARG A 74 -5.83 -7.11 4.21
N TYR A 75 -5.68 -7.60 5.41
CA TYR A 75 -5.08 -6.87 6.50
C TYR A 75 -3.72 -7.50 6.79
N ARG A 76 -2.68 -6.66 6.83
CA ARG A 76 -1.34 -7.03 7.25
C ARG A 76 -0.95 -6.17 8.44
N GLU A 77 -0.40 -6.77 9.47
CA GLU A 77 0.13 -6.09 10.64
C GLU A 77 1.58 -6.51 10.83
N SER A 78 2.48 -5.54 10.89
CA SER A 78 3.88 -5.75 11.22
C SER A 78 4.16 -5.10 12.57
N LYS A 79 4.64 -5.91 13.52
CA LYS A 79 4.96 -5.47 14.87
C LYS A 79 6.46 -5.32 15.04
N TYR A 80 6.86 -4.25 15.69
CA TYR A 80 8.26 -3.96 15.97
C TYR A 80 8.44 -3.56 17.42
N ILE A 81 9.55 -4.00 18.02
CA ILE A 81 9.96 -3.56 19.36
C ILE A 81 11.07 -2.53 19.20
N LEU A 82 10.84 -1.33 19.73
CA LEU A 82 11.88 -0.34 19.94
C LEU A 82 12.60 -0.63 21.27
N TYR A 83 13.91 -0.80 21.23
CA TYR A 83 14.74 -1.01 22.42
C TYR A 83 15.97 -0.10 22.40
N TYR A 84 16.43 0.32 23.58
CA TYR A 84 17.61 1.15 23.73
C TYR A 84 18.77 0.29 24.27
N PRO A 85 19.81 0.00 23.47
CA PRO A 85 20.96 -0.77 23.95
C PRO A 85 21.73 0.02 25.00
N LEU A 86 22.21 -0.68 26.04
CA LEU A 86 23.02 -0.08 27.12
C LEU A 86 24.35 0.51 26.63
N SER A 87 24.84 0.06 25.46
CA SER A 87 26.05 0.55 24.79
C SER A 87 25.73 1.04 23.38
N GLY A 88 25.34 2.31 23.24
CA GLY A 88 25.16 2.95 21.94
C GLY A 88 24.26 4.18 21.97
N THR A 89 24.49 5.11 21.04
CA THR A 89 23.61 6.27 20.82
C THR A 89 22.57 5.93 19.76
N GLY A 90 21.37 5.53 20.18
CA GLY A 90 20.21 5.37 19.29
C GLY A 90 19.29 4.22 19.67
N GLY A 91 17.97 4.44 19.56
CA GLY A 91 16.97 3.38 19.67
C GLY A 91 17.10 2.42 18.48
N ARG A 92 17.06 1.12 18.74
CA ARG A 92 17.06 0.06 17.73
C ARG A 92 15.66 -0.53 17.60
N VAL A 93 15.31 -0.95 16.39
CA VAL A 93 14.02 -1.58 16.10
C VAL A 93 14.28 -3.03 15.68
N ARG A 94 13.51 -3.97 16.24
CA ARG A 94 13.50 -5.37 15.78
C ARG A 94 12.07 -5.82 15.44
N PRO A 95 11.86 -6.63 14.39
CA PRO A 95 10.56 -7.23 14.14
C PRO A 95 10.20 -8.17 15.30
N SER A 96 8.92 -8.14 15.69
CA SER A 96 8.36 -8.96 16.77
C SER A 96 7.24 -9.89 16.32
N GLY A 97 6.74 -9.70 15.09
CA GLY A 97 5.72 -10.56 14.52
C GLY A 97 5.09 -9.94 13.28
N GLU A 98 4.47 -10.79 12.48
CA GLU A 98 3.66 -10.40 11.33
C GLU A 98 2.36 -11.20 11.35
N ALA A 99 1.25 -10.54 11.06
CA ALA A 99 -0.03 -11.19 10.82
C ALA A 99 -0.57 -10.73 9.46
N LYS A 100 -0.92 -11.68 8.58
CA LYS A 100 -1.55 -11.40 7.30
C LYS A 100 -2.78 -12.28 7.15
N PHE A 101 -3.94 -11.68 6.89
CA PHE A 101 -5.16 -12.44 6.64
C PHE A 101 -6.06 -11.75 5.62
N VAL A 102 -6.80 -12.56 4.87
CA VAL A 102 -7.82 -12.07 3.93
C VAL A 102 -9.04 -11.66 4.74
N VAL A 103 -9.40 -10.39 4.66
CA VAL A 103 -10.56 -9.82 5.35
C VAL A 103 -11.83 -10.13 4.55
N ARG A 104 -11.73 -10.03 3.21
CA ARG A 104 -12.88 -10.15 2.31
C ARG A 104 -12.43 -10.47 0.89
N GLU A 105 -13.21 -11.28 0.20
CA GLU A 105 -13.14 -11.43 -1.25
C GLU A 105 -14.43 -10.90 -1.89
N THR A 106 -14.31 -10.10 -2.94
CA THR A 106 -15.46 -9.53 -3.67
C THR A 106 -15.25 -9.64 -5.17
N LYS A 107 -16.31 -9.91 -5.92
CA LYS A 107 -16.20 -10.03 -7.39
C LYS A 107 -15.77 -8.72 -8.05
N GLU A 108 -16.26 -7.59 -7.54
CA GLU A 108 -16.06 -6.28 -8.13
C GLU A 108 -15.99 -5.19 -7.05
N LYS A 109 -15.17 -4.16 -7.26
CA LYS A 109 -15.12 -2.96 -6.40
C LYS A 109 -14.74 -1.73 -7.22
N ILE A 110 -15.37 -0.60 -6.93
CA ILE A 110 -14.98 0.70 -7.48
C ILE A 110 -14.11 1.42 -6.44
N ILE A 111 -12.97 1.95 -6.88
CA ILE A 111 -12.04 2.71 -6.04
C ILE A 111 -11.72 4.02 -6.73
N SER A 112 -11.98 5.14 -6.04
CA SER A 112 -11.59 6.45 -6.55
C SER A 112 -10.09 6.66 -6.43
N PHE A 113 -9.48 7.37 -7.39
CA PHE A 113 -8.08 7.75 -7.30
C PHE A 113 -7.76 8.58 -6.05
N SER A 114 -8.72 9.33 -5.52
CA SER A 114 -8.51 10.08 -4.28
C SER A 114 -8.38 9.21 -3.03
N ALA A 115 -8.78 7.94 -3.10
CA ALA A 115 -8.66 6.97 -2.01
C ALA A 115 -7.38 6.12 -2.10
N ILE A 116 -6.54 6.36 -3.11
CA ILE A 116 -5.32 5.60 -3.36
C ILE A 116 -4.15 6.36 -2.74
N GLU A 117 -3.58 5.83 -1.67
CA GLU A 117 -2.34 6.36 -1.08
C GLU A 117 -1.11 5.83 -1.83
N GLN A 118 -1.09 4.52 -2.07
CA GLN A 118 -0.03 3.84 -2.80
C GLN A 118 -0.64 2.78 -3.72
N LEU A 119 -0.07 2.66 -4.92
CA LEU A 119 -0.46 1.68 -5.94
C LEU A 119 0.78 1.00 -6.49
N GLU A 120 0.73 -0.32 -6.53
CA GLU A 120 1.78 -1.16 -7.10
C GLU A 120 1.19 -2.12 -8.12
N PHE A 121 1.94 -2.40 -9.18
CA PHE A 121 1.60 -3.48 -10.10
C PHE A 121 2.08 -4.80 -9.51
N LYS A 122 1.25 -5.84 -9.52
CA LYS A 122 1.61 -7.12 -8.92
C LYS A 122 2.86 -7.74 -9.56
N ASP A 123 3.07 -7.51 -10.86
CA ASP A 123 4.26 -7.93 -11.61
C ASP A 123 5.57 -7.36 -11.02
N VAL A 124 5.49 -6.24 -10.29
CA VAL A 124 6.60 -5.52 -9.63
C VAL A 124 6.56 -5.71 -8.11
N TYR A 125 5.40 -6.06 -7.55
CA TYR A 125 5.23 -6.35 -6.13
C TYR A 125 5.89 -7.68 -5.79
N ASP A 126 7.15 -7.62 -5.37
CA ASP A 126 7.83 -8.76 -4.80
C ASP A 126 7.26 -9.04 -3.41
N GLU A 127 6.45 -10.10 -3.27
CA GLU A 127 5.98 -10.57 -1.95
C GLU A 127 7.15 -10.89 -1.01
N SER A 128 8.38 -11.00 -1.53
CA SER A 128 9.61 -11.20 -0.75
C SER A 128 10.27 -9.91 -0.25
N PHE A 129 9.57 -8.76 -0.23
CA PHE A 129 9.99 -7.63 0.60
C PHE A 129 9.85 -8.00 2.10
N GLU A 130 10.64 -8.97 2.53
CA GLU A 130 10.96 -9.26 3.92
C GLU A 130 11.53 -7.96 4.49
N PRO A 131 11.01 -7.45 5.63
CA PRO A 131 11.72 -6.41 6.35
C PRO A 131 13.12 -6.96 6.64
N ALA A 132 14.14 -6.33 6.05
CA ALA A 132 15.52 -6.79 5.98
C ALA A 132 15.90 -7.68 7.17
N ARG A 133 16.14 -8.98 6.91
CA ARG A 133 16.78 -9.85 7.90
C ARG A 133 18.09 -9.17 8.27
N LEU A 134 18.16 -8.59 9.48
CA LEU A 134 19.41 -8.09 10.02
C LEU A 134 20.44 -9.23 9.91
N PRO A 135 21.67 -8.95 9.45
CA PRO A 135 22.67 -9.99 9.31
C PRO A 135 22.83 -10.71 10.66
N SER A 136 22.68 -12.03 10.62
CA SER A 136 22.99 -12.92 11.72
C SER A 136 24.46 -12.69 12.08
N ASN A 137 24.68 -11.97 13.19
CA ASN A 137 26.01 -11.80 13.74
C ASN A 137 26.38 -13.15 14.36
N LYS A 138 27.18 -13.94 13.63
CA LYS A 138 27.81 -15.14 14.18
C LYS A 138 28.86 -14.68 15.18
N ASN A 139 28.61 -14.94 16.46
CA ASN A 139 29.65 -15.12 17.49
C ASN A 139 29.47 -16.50 18.08
#